data_AF-A0A142BBT0-F1
#
_entry.id   AF-A0A142BBT0-F1
#
_cell.length_a   1.000
_cell.length_b   1.000
_cell.length_c   1.000
_cell.angle_alpha   90.00
_cell.angle_beta   90.00
_cell.angle_gamma   90.00
#
_symmetry.space_group_name_H-M   'P 1'
#
loop_
_entity.id
_entity.type
_entity.pdbx_description
1 polymer ?
#
loop_
_entity_poly.entity_id
_entity_poly.type
_entity_poly.pdbx_seq_one_letter_code
_entity_poly.pdbx_strand_id
1 'polypeptide(L)'
;MGNVKKYSATRLVADALKIRKELVPESLRNKIDTYKNNKTIPPEMFEEHQGAHNKSITYKQGNLTFIRNLIILDTLFDNTKKVNQLMLGSLSQKEKEVKVNELLSVLETKRNILNALSPNLDSFRSFLLKDNVNLHKTELPNPFAGKQSISQLLFAQMNNKVENELSSYDTILKSFYAGSYQKTEKLLNNLPETTLMQPEYRLLADIVGREIASAKSYHSFLKNL
;
A
#
# COMPACT_ATOMS: atom_id res chain seq x y z
N MET A 1 -32.81 5.54 -29.04
CA MET A 1 -31.45 5.84 -28.51
C MET A 1 -31.61 6.77 -27.32
N GLY A 2 -31.35 6.31 -26.10
CA GLY A 2 -31.52 7.13 -24.90
C GLY A 2 -30.40 8.17 -24.76
N ASN A 3 -30.75 9.40 -24.40
CA ASN A 3 -29.79 10.47 -24.11
C ASN A 3 -28.85 10.04 -22.97
N VAL A 4 -27.60 9.75 -23.29
CA VAL A 4 -26.56 9.48 -22.28
C VAL A 4 -26.23 10.79 -21.57
N LYS A 5 -26.52 10.87 -20.27
CA LYS A 5 -26.25 12.06 -19.47
C LYS A 5 -24.73 12.30 -19.43
N LYS A 6 -24.31 13.51 -19.81
CA LYS A 6 -22.91 13.97 -19.90
C LYS A 6 -22.52 14.74 -18.64
N TYR A 7 -21.30 14.51 -18.15
CA TYR A 7 -20.80 15.05 -16.89
C TYR A 7 -19.50 15.86 -17.08
N SER A 8 -19.35 16.99 -16.41
CA SER A 8 -18.02 17.55 -16.14
C SER A 8 -17.31 16.70 -15.08
N ALA A 9 -15.97 16.75 -14.99
CA ALA A 9 -15.21 16.00 -13.96
C ALA A 9 -15.73 16.26 -12.54
N THR A 10 -16.01 17.53 -12.20
CA THR A 10 -16.58 17.91 -10.90
C THR A 10 -17.94 17.27 -10.66
N ARG A 11 -18.84 17.32 -11.65
CA ARG A 11 -20.18 16.72 -11.51
C ARG A 11 -20.11 15.20 -11.46
N LEU A 12 -19.18 14.58 -12.20
CA LEU A 12 -18.94 13.14 -12.19
C LEU A 12 -18.51 12.66 -10.81
N VAL A 13 -17.52 13.32 -10.19
CA VAL A 13 -17.05 12.99 -8.84
C VAL A 13 -18.14 13.22 -7.80
N ALA A 14 -18.87 14.34 -7.91
CA ALA A 14 -19.97 14.66 -7.00
C ALA A 14 -21.04 13.55 -7.00
N ASP A 15 -21.50 13.17 -8.19
CA ASP A 15 -22.53 12.14 -8.33
C ASP A 15 -21.99 10.73 -7.96
N ALA A 16 -20.72 10.43 -8.26
CA ALA A 16 -20.08 9.16 -7.91
C ALA A 16 -19.94 8.97 -6.39
N LEU A 17 -19.61 10.04 -5.67
CA LEU A 17 -19.48 10.05 -4.21
C LEU A 17 -20.79 10.37 -3.47
N LYS A 18 -21.86 10.70 -4.20
CA LYS A 18 -23.15 11.15 -3.66
C LYS A 18 -23.03 12.38 -2.74
N ILE A 19 -22.22 13.36 -3.16
CA ILE A 19 -22.01 14.63 -2.45
C ILE A 19 -22.41 15.82 -3.32
N ARG A 20 -22.53 17.00 -2.69
CA ARG A 20 -22.75 18.27 -3.41
C ARG A 20 -21.50 18.64 -4.23
N LYS A 21 -21.69 19.17 -5.45
CA LYS A 21 -20.58 19.49 -6.38
C LYS A 21 -19.61 20.53 -5.83
N GLU A 22 -20.12 21.41 -4.97
CA GLU A 22 -19.39 22.46 -4.27
C GLU A 22 -18.40 21.87 -3.26
N LEU A 23 -18.63 20.64 -2.79
CA LEU A 23 -17.80 19.95 -1.82
C LEU A 23 -16.73 19.05 -2.46
N VAL A 24 -16.63 19.02 -3.80
CA VAL A 24 -15.61 18.23 -4.49
C VAL A 24 -14.27 19.00 -4.44
N PRO A 25 -13.23 18.49 -3.76
CA PRO A 25 -11.91 19.14 -3.72
C PRO A 25 -11.29 19.23 -5.11
N GLU A 26 -10.54 20.30 -5.35
CA GLU A 26 -9.83 20.50 -6.62
C GLU A 26 -8.81 19.38 -6.90
N SER A 27 -8.14 18.89 -5.87
CA SER A 27 -7.21 17.74 -5.98
C SER A 27 -7.88 16.49 -6.55
N LEU A 28 -9.14 16.20 -6.18
CA LEU A 28 -9.88 15.08 -6.76
C LEU A 28 -10.28 15.35 -8.21
N ARG A 29 -10.60 16.59 -8.58
CA ARG A 29 -10.89 16.97 -9.98
C ARG A 29 -9.65 16.74 -10.85
N ASN A 30 -8.50 17.23 -10.41
CA ASN A 30 -7.22 17.10 -11.11
C ASN A 30 -6.76 15.63 -11.21
N LYS A 31 -7.06 14.82 -10.18
CA LYS A 31 -6.82 13.37 -10.22
C LYS A 31 -7.63 12.68 -11.33
N ILE A 32 -8.90 13.04 -11.54
CA ILE A 32 -9.70 12.46 -12.64
C ILE A 32 -9.07 12.74 -14.00
N ASP A 33 -8.55 13.95 -14.23
CA ASP A 33 -7.83 14.27 -15.46
C ASP A 33 -6.51 13.47 -15.58
N THR A 34 -5.82 13.25 -14.47
CA THR A 34 -4.63 12.40 -14.41
C THR A 34 -4.95 10.96 -14.80
N TYR A 35 -6.05 10.39 -14.31
CA TYR A 35 -6.48 9.03 -14.66
C TYR A 35 -6.92 8.89 -16.12
N LYS A 36 -7.45 9.97 -16.69
CA LYS A 36 -7.73 10.03 -18.12
C LYS A 36 -6.41 9.97 -18.91
N ASN A 37 -5.44 10.81 -18.54
CA ASN A 37 -4.17 10.93 -19.26
C ASN A 37 -3.31 9.65 -19.17
N ASN A 38 -3.35 8.94 -18.04
CA ASN A 38 -2.62 7.69 -17.86
C ASN A 38 -3.41 6.44 -18.30
N LYS A 39 -4.55 6.62 -18.99
CA LYS A 39 -5.43 5.57 -19.53
C LYS A 39 -6.06 4.64 -18.48
N THR A 40 -6.10 5.05 -17.21
CA THR A 40 -6.83 4.33 -16.16
C THR A 40 -8.32 4.47 -16.34
N ILE A 41 -8.79 5.65 -16.77
CA ILE A 41 -10.15 5.81 -17.28
C ILE A 41 -10.12 5.45 -18.78
N PRO A 42 -10.79 4.37 -19.19
CA PRO A 42 -10.87 3.95 -20.58
C PRO A 42 -11.40 5.06 -21.51
N PRO A 43 -10.89 5.17 -22.76
CA PRO A 43 -11.34 6.16 -23.74
C PRO A 43 -12.86 6.14 -24.00
N GLU A 44 -13.48 4.97 -23.94
CA GLU A 44 -14.93 4.79 -24.15
C GLU A 44 -15.79 5.48 -23.08
N MET A 45 -15.19 5.83 -21.93
CA MET A 45 -15.86 6.41 -20.77
C MET A 45 -15.94 7.94 -20.79
N PHE A 46 -15.30 8.59 -21.75
CA PHE A 46 -15.36 10.04 -21.94
C PHE A 46 -15.41 10.43 -23.42
N GLU A 47 -15.80 11.67 -23.68
CA GLU A 47 -15.78 12.30 -25.00
C GLU A 47 -15.00 13.61 -24.89
N GLU A 48 -14.03 13.80 -25.77
CA GLU A 48 -13.31 15.07 -25.91
C GLU A 48 -13.96 15.89 -27.03
N HIS A 49 -14.36 17.11 -26.70
CA HIS A 49 -14.86 18.07 -27.67
C HIS A 49 -13.80 19.16 -27.84
N GLN A 50 -13.24 19.27 -29.05
CA GLN A 50 -12.36 20.38 -29.41
C GLN A 50 -13.23 21.54 -29.90
N GLY A 51 -13.30 22.61 -29.11
CA GLY A 51 -13.83 23.91 -29.56
C GLY A 51 -12.70 24.81 -30.07
N ALA A 52 -13.07 25.92 -30.71
CA ALA A 52 -12.13 26.89 -31.31
C ALA A 52 -11.10 27.47 -30.31
N HIS A 53 -11.42 27.52 -29.02
CA HIS A 53 -10.54 28.07 -27.98
C HIS A 53 -10.44 27.22 -26.70
N ASN A 54 -11.14 26.08 -26.61
CA ASN A 54 -11.11 25.27 -25.40
C ASN A 54 -11.40 23.79 -25.67
N LYS A 55 -10.63 22.93 -25.00
CA LYS A 55 -10.87 21.49 -24.95
C LYS A 55 -11.83 21.20 -23.80
N SER A 56 -13.01 20.68 -24.09
CA SER A 56 -13.97 20.27 -23.05
C SER A 56 -14.12 18.75 -23.03
N ILE A 57 -14.21 18.19 -21.83
CA ILE A 57 -14.30 16.74 -21.62
C ILE A 57 -15.65 16.46 -20.97
N THR A 58 -16.38 15.50 -21.52
CA THR A 58 -17.62 15.00 -20.90
C THR A 58 -17.52 13.51 -20.61
N TYR A 59 -17.97 13.11 -19.43
CA TYR A 59 -17.97 11.70 -18.99
C TYR A 59 -19.38 11.12 -19.08
N LYS A 60 -19.48 9.82 -19.43
CA LYS A 60 -20.77 9.12 -19.60
C LYS A 60 -21.33 8.60 -18.25
N GLN A 61 -22.66 8.48 -18.12
CA GLN A 61 -23.35 8.15 -16.86
C GLN A 61 -23.11 6.73 -16.32
N GLY A 62 -22.83 5.73 -17.17
CA GLY A 62 -22.56 4.35 -16.76
C GLY A 62 -21.30 4.15 -15.89
N ASN A 63 -20.61 5.24 -15.60
CA ASN A 63 -19.25 5.25 -15.09
C ASN A 63 -19.14 5.63 -13.61
N LEU A 64 -20.26 5.99 -12.95
CA LEU A 64 -20.24 6.46 -11.56
C LEU A 64 -19.66 5.41 -10.60
N THR A 65 -20.01 4.14 -10.75
CA THR A 65 -19.47 3.04 -9.93
C THR A 65 -17.97 2.86 -10.16
N PHE A 66 -17.51 2.91 -11.41
CA PHE A 66 -16.09 2.83 -11.74
C PHE A 66 -15.31 3.98 -11.11
N ILE A 67 -15.79 5.21 -11.27
CA ILE A 67 -15.15 6.41 -10.73
C ILE A 67 -15.13 6.37 -9.20
N ARG A 68 -16.24 5.94 -8.58
CA ARG A 68 -16.30 5.75 -7.13
C ARG A 68 -15.26 4.73 -6.65
N ASN A 69 -15.17 3.57 -7.31
CA ASN A 69 -14.22 2.53 -6.95
C ASN A 69 -12.78 2.99 -7.15
N LEU A 70 -12.48 3.67 -8.25
CA LEU A 70 -11.16 4.25 -8.52
C LEU A 70 -10.76 5.24 -7.43
N ILE A 71 -11.66 6.15 -7.05
CA ILE A 71 -11.39 7.13 -5.98
C ILE A 71 -11.16 6.43 -4.64
N ILE A 72 -11.99 5.43 -4.29
CA ILE A 72 -11.83 4.68 -3.04
C ILE A 72 -10.47 3.96 -3.03
N LEU A 73 -10.15 3.21 -4.08
CA LEU A 73 -8.91 2.45 -4.15
C LEU A 73 -7.68 3.35 -4.15
N ASP A 74 -7.70 4.46 -4.89
CA ASP A 74 -6.58 5.41 -4.87
C ASP A 74 -6.44 6.14 -3.53
N THR A 75 -7.55 6.39 -2.83
CA THR A 75 -7.50 6.98 -1.49
C THR A 75 -6.93 6.00 -0.46
N LEU A 76 -7.25 4.72 -0.58
CA LEU A 76 -6.75 3.68 0.30
C LEU A 76 -5.29 3.33 0.00
N PHE A 77 -4.87 3.43 -1.26
CA PHE A 77 -3.60 2.91 -1.72
C PHE A 77 -2.81 3.95 -2.52
N ASP A 78 -1.67 4.39 -1.98
CA ASP A 78 -0.75 5.33 -2.64
C ASP A 78 -0.02 4.73 -3.86
N ASN A 79 -0.39 3.53 -4.31
CA ASN A 79 0.23 2.86 -5.46
C ASN A 79 -0.71 2.87 -6.67
N THR A 80 -0.74 4.00 -7.38
CA THR A 80 -1.59 4.21 -8.56
C THR A 80 -1.41 3.11 -9.61
N LYS A 81 -0.18 2.61 -9.83
CA LYS A 81 0.06 1.51 -10.79
C LYS A 81 -0.69 0.23 -10.41
N LYS A 82 -0.63 -0.17 -9.13
CA LYS A 82 -1.33 -1.38 -8.63
C LYS A 82 -2.85 -1.18 -8.67
N VAL A 83 -3.34 0.02 -8.32
CA VAL A 83 -4.78 0.37 -8.43
C VAL A 83 -5.25 0.29 -9.88
N ASN A 84 -4.48 0.81 -10.83
CA ASN A 84 -4.83 0.76 -12.26
C ASN A 84 -4.93 -0.68 -12.76
N GLN A 85 -3.98 -1.55 -12.40
CA GLN A 85 -4.01 -2.97 -12.78
C GLN A 85 -5.27 -3.68 -12.26
N LEU A 86 -5.73 -3.36 -11.04
CA LEU A 86 -6.97 -3.89 -10.49
C LEU A 86 -8.21 -3.35 -11.21
N MET A 87 -8.21 -2.06 -11.55
CA MET A 87 -9.34 -1.40 -12.20
C MET A 87 -9.56 -1.85 -13.64
N LEU A 88 -8.48 -2.17 -14.37
CA LEU A 88 -8.55 -2.59 -15.77
C LEU A 88 -9.01 -4.05 -15.97
N GLY A 89 -9.20 -4.81 -14.88
CA GLY A 89 -9.81 -6.15 -14.94
C GLY A 89 -9.02 -7.21 -15.72
N SER A 90 -7.78 -6.91 -16.11
CA SER A 90 -6.93 -7.79 -16.93
C SER A 90 -6.22 -8.89 -16.14
N LEU A 91 -6.51 -9.00 -14.84
CA LEU A 91 -5.85 -9.94 -13.93
C LEU A 91 -6.68 -11.21 -13.80
N SER A 92 -6.02 -12.37 -13.82
CA SER A 92 -6.63 -13.62 -13.37
C SER A 92 -7.03 -13.53 -11.89
N GLN A 93 -7.92 -14.42 -11.45
CA GLN A 93 -8.37 -14.45 -10.06
C GLN A 93 -7.20 -14.56 -9.07
N LYS A 94 -6.20 -15.39 -9.39
CA LYS A 94 -5.00 -15.59 -8.57
C LYS A 94 -4.14 -14.33 -8.50
N GLU A 95 -3.92 -13.65 -9.63
CA GLU A 95 -3.15 -12.40 -9.65
C GLU A 95 -3.88 -11.29 -8.89
N LYS A 96 -5.20 -11.23 -9.00
CA LYS A 96 -6.04 -10.29 -8.26
C LYS A 96 -5.92 -10.51 -6.74
N GLU A 97 -5.99 -11.76 -6.29
CA GLU A 97 -5.84 -12.11 -4.88
C GLU A 97 -4.47 -11.69 -4.34
N VAL A 98 -3.39 -12.01 -5.07
CA VAL A 98 -2.03 -11.58 -4.72
C VAL A 98 -1.96 -10.05 -4.59
N LYS A 99 -2.53 -9.32 -5.56
CA LYS A 99 -2.52 -7.85 -5.55
C LYS A 99 -3.29 -7.26 -4.38
N VAL A 100 -4.48 -7.80 -4.08
CA VAL A 100 -5.29 -7.36 -2.95
C VAL A 100 -4.56 -7.61 -1.64
N ASN A 101 -3.94 -8.79 -1.47
CA ASN A 101 -3.19 -9.11 -0.27
C ASN A 101 -1.97 -8.20 -0.07
N GLU A 102 -1.23 -7.88 -1.14
CA GLU A 102 -0.15 -6.89 -1.09
C GLU A 102 -0.65 -5.52 -0.61
N LEU A 103 -1.78 -5.06 -1.18
CA LEU A 103 -2.37 -3.76 -0.84
C LEU A 103 -2.87 -3.71 0.62
N LEU A 104 -3.55 -4.76 1.07
CA LEU A 104 -4.01 -4.88 2.46
C LEU A 104 -2.85 -4.94 3.44
N SER A 105 -1.78 -5.66 3.11
CA SER A 105 -0.56 -5.70 3.94
C SER A 105 0.06 -4.31 4.13
N VAL A 106 0.08 -3.47 3.08
CA VAL A 106 0.54 -2.08 3.19
C VAL A 106 -0.34 -1.27 4.14
N LEU A 107 -1.67 -1.41 4.05
CA LEU A 107 -2.59 -0.72 4.95
C LEU A 107 -2.41 -1.16 6.41
N GLU A 108 -2.29 -2.46 6.65
CA GLU A 108 -2.04 -3.00 7.99
C GLU A 108 -0.72 -2.46 8.56
N THR A 109 0.32 -2.40 7.72
CA THR A 109 1.61 -1.82 8.08
C THR A 109 1.49 -0.36 8.50
N LYS A 110 0.83 0.47 7.67
CA LYS A 110 0.59 1.88 7.98
C LYS A 110 -0.22 2.07 9.26
N ARG A 111 -1.24 1.23 9.47
CA ARG A 111 -2.04 1.22 10.69
C ARG A 111 -1.18 0.87 11.91
N ASN A 112 -0.29 -0.11 11.82
CA ASN A 112 0.60 -0.49 12.91
C ASN A 112 1.58 0.64 13.27
N ILE A 113 2.17 1.30 12.26
CA ILE A 113 3.00 2.49 12.48
C ILE A 113 2.19 3.59 13.17
N LEU A 114 0.98 3.87 12.69
CA LEU A 114 0.12 4.90 13.28
C LEU A 114 -0.26 4.56 14.72
N ASN A 115 -0.58 3.30 15.01
CA ASN A 115 -0.89 2.84 16.36
C ASN A 115 0.33 2.93 17.28
N ALA A 116 1.54 2.66 16.79
CA ALA A 116 2.77 2.81 17.58
C ALA A 116 3.13 4.29 17.83
N LEU A 117 2.87 5.15 16.83
CA LEU A 117 3.07 6.59 16.95
C LEU A 117 2.03 7.25 17.86
N SER A 118 0.77 6.80 17.82
CA SER A 118 -0.37 7.45 18.47
C SER A 118 -0.13 7.80 19.95
N PRO A 119 0.35 6.89 20.81
CA PRO A 119 0.65 7.20 22.22
C PRO A 119 1.77 8.23 22.41
N ASN A 120 2.64 8.38 21.42
CA ASN A 120 3.82 9.23 21.47
C ASN A 120 3.66 10.52 20.63
N LEU A 121 2.48 10.76 20.03
CA LEU A 121 2.27 11.90 19.12
C LEU A 121 2.55 13.24 19.79
N ASP A 122 2.13 13.42 21.04
CA ASP A 122 2.39 14.66 21.78
C ASP A 122 3.87 14.84 22.12
N SER A 123 4.58 13.75 22.42
CA SER A 123 6.03 13.77 22.63
C SER A 123 6.78 14.10 21.33
N PHE A 124 6.37 13.49 20.21
CA PHE A 124 6.90 13.80 18.89
C PHE A 124 6.65 15.24 18.50
N ARG A 125 5.42 15.73 18.67
CA ARG A 125 5.04 17.11 18.41
C ARG A 125 5.85 18.06 19.27
N SER A 126 5.94 17.80 20.58
CA SER A 126 6.73 18.62 21.51
C SER A 126 8.21 18.63 21.16
N PHE A 127 8.76 17.49 20.71
CA PHE A 127 10.14 17.41 20.23
C PHE A 127 10.36 18.24 18.97
N LEU A 128 9.49 18.10 17.97
CA LEU A 128 9.61 18.80 16.69
C LEU A 128 9.37 20.32 16.80
N LEU A 129 8.64 20.77 17.82
CA LEU A 129 8.38 22.19 18.08
C LEU A 129 9.45 22.87 18.95
N LYS A 130 10.49 22.17 19.40
CA LYS A 130 11.59 22.79 20.15
C LYS A 130 12.49 23.60 19.21
N ASP A 131 12.64 24.89 19.51
CA ASP A 131 13.39 25.86 18.68
C ASP A 131 14.86 25.50 18.42
N ASN A 132 15.48 24.65 19.26
CA ASN A 132 16.92 24.34 19.22
C ASN A 132 17.24 22.84 19.07
N VAL A 133 16.35 22.03 18.50
CA VAL A 133 16.66 20.61 18.26
C VAL A 133 17.66 20.49 17.12
N ASN A 134 18.86 20.03 17.46
CA ASN A 134 19.83 19.57 16.48
C ASN A 134 19.59 18.09 16.20
N LEU A 135 18.93 17.78 15.08
CA LEU A 135 18.63 16.40 14.66
C LEU A 135 19.88 15.55 14.38
N HIS A 136 21.07 16.14 14.28
CA HIS A 136 22.34 15.39 14.20
C HIS A 136 22.86 14.94 15.58
N LYS A 137 22.39 15.56 16.66
CA LYS A 137 22.88 15.32 18.03
C LYS A 137 21.79 14.85 18.98
N THR A 138 20.52 14.93 18.57
CA THR A 138 19.37 14.65 19.42
C THR A 138 18.55 13.56 18.78
N GLU A 139 18.43 12.43 19.47
CA GLU A 139 17.59 11.33 19.00
C GLU A 139 16.11 11.71 19.02
N LEU A 140 15.40 11.33 17.97
CA LEU A 140 13.94 11.39 17.96
C LEU A 140 13.39 10.44 19.03
N PRO A 141 12.29 10.81 19.72
CA PRO A 141 11.58 9.87 20.58
C PRO A 141 11.27 8.61 19.78
N ASN A 142 11.69 7.43 20.24
CA ASN A 142 11.41 6.20 19.51
C ASN A 142 9.98 5.73 19.83
N PRO A 143 9.02 5.78 18.87
CA PRO A 143 7.65 5.34 19.11
C PRO A 143 7.56 3.80 19.21
N PHE A 144 8.64 3.12 18.84
CA PHE A 144 8.86 1.69 18.91
C PHE A 144 9.86 1.34 20.02
N ALA A 145 9.81 2.02 21.17
CA ALA A 145 10.56 1.63 22.35
C ALA A 145 9.88 0.41 23.00
N GLY A 146 10.34 -0.81 22.68
CA GLY A 146 9.84 -2.08 23.26
C GLY A 146 10.13 -3.32 22.40
N LYS A 147 10.13 -4.52 23.00
CA LYS A 147 10.60 -5.79 22.39
C LYS A 147 9.94 -6.19 21.06
N GLN A 148 8.73 -5.73 20.75
CA GLN A 148 7.96 -6.16 19.56
C GLN A 148 7.81 -5.09 18.46
N SER A 149 8.50 -3.96 18.57
CA SER A 149 8.09 -2.75 17.84
C SER A 149 9.07 -2.30 16.75
N ILE A 150 10.38 -2.59 16.87
CA ILE A 150 11.37 -2.29 15.81
C ILE A 150 11.12 -3.13 14.54
N SER A 151 10.64 -4.36 14.68
CA SER A 151 10.27 -5.22 13.56
C SER A 151 9.20 -4.59 12.67
N GLN A 152 8.22 -3.90 13.26
CA GLN A 152 7.15 -3.23 12.51
C GLN A 152 7.67 -2.02 11.74
N LEU A 153 8.61 -1.26 12.31
CA LEU A 153 9.30 -0.16 11.63
C LEU A 153 10.12 -0.67 10.44
N LEU A 154 10.92 -1.72 10.64
CA LEU A 154 11.74 -2.30 9.58
C LEU A 154 10.86 -2.90 8.47
N PHE A 155 9.80 -3.63 8.84
CA PHE A 155 8.81 -4.13 7.90
C PHE A 155 8.18 -3.00 7.09
N ALA A 156 7.78 -1.90 7.74
CA ALA A 156 7.24 -0.73 7.08
C ALA A 156 8.18 -0.07 6.10
N GLN A 157 9.45 0.11 6.47
CA GLN A 157 10.46 0.67 5.59
C GLN A 157 10.62 -0.18 4.32
N MET A 158 10.64 -1.50 4.45
CA MET A 158 10.75 -2.41 3.29
C MET A 158 9.45 -2.50 2.49
N ASN A 159 8.28 -2.25 3.09
CA ASN A 159 7.00 -2.33 2.40
C ASN A 159 6.68 -1.08 1.55
N ASN A 160 7.34 0.05 1.85
CA ASN A 160 7.22 1.29 1.07
C ASN A 160 8.10 1.31 -0.19
N LYS A 161 9.05 0.38 -0.34
CA LYS A 161 9.88 0.25 -1.54
C LYS A 161 9.16 -0.52 -2.64
N VAL A 162 9.43 -0.20 -3.91
CA VAL A 162 8.93 -1.00 -5.04
C VAL A 162 9.59 -2.38 -4.98
N GLU A 163 8.87 -3.47 -5.23
CA GLU A 163 9.40 -4.84 -5.09
C GLU A 163 10.68 -5.08 -5.89
N ASN A 164 10.83 -4.43 -7.05
CA ASN A 164 12.01 -4.56 -7.91
C ASN A 164 13.23 -3.77 -7.40
N GLU A 165 13.11 -3.02 -6.29
CA GLU A 165 14.19 -2.26 -5.66
C GLU A 165 14.74 -2.97 -4.42
N LEU A 166 14.13 -4.08 -4.00
CA LEU A 166 14.60 -4.86 -2.86
C LEU A 166 15.65 -5.86 -3.30
N SER A 167 16.74 -5.94 -2.53
CA SER A 167 17.70 -7.04 -2.68
C SER A 167 17.05 -8.39 -2.30
N SER A 168 17.67 -9.50 -2.70
CA SER A 168 17.23 -10.84 -2.26
C SER A 168 17.20 -10.94 -0.74
N TYR A 169 18.18 -10.34 -0.05
CA TYR A 169 18.22 -10.31 1.42
C TYR A 169 17.08 -9.49 2.02
N ASP A 170 16.83 -8.28 1.50
CA ASP A 170 15.73 -7.42 1.98
C ASP A 170 14.37 -8.08 1.76
N THR A 171 14.21 -8.83 0.68
CA THR A 171 12.99 -9.60 0.40
C THR A 171 12.76 -10.68 1.47
N ILE A 172 13.81 -11.36 1.90
CA ILE A 172 13.75 -12.36 2.97
C ILE A 172 13.48 -11.69 4.32
N LEU A 173 14.19 -10.60 4.64
CA LEU A 173 13.96 -9.83 5.87
C LEU A 173 12.54 -9.28 5.93
N LYS A 174 11.98 -8.79 4.81
CA LYS A 174 10.59 -8.36 4.73
C LYS A 174 9.63 -9.48 5.14
N SER A 175 9.86 -10.70 4.66
CA SER A 175 9.07 -11.87 5.05
C SER A 175 9.25 -12.23 6.53
N PHE A 176 10.48 -12.14 7.04
CA PHE A 176 10.83 -12.42 8.43
C PHE A 176 10.13 -11.45 9.39
N TYR A 177 10.26 -10.14 9.15
CA TYR A 177 9.66 -9.11 9.99
C TYR A 177 8.12 -9.05 9.87
N ALA A 178 7.54 -9.63 8.80
CA ALA A 178 6.11 -9.87 8.69
C ALA A 178 5.61 -11.05 9.54
N GLY A 179 6.49 -11.77 10.25
CA GLY A 179 6.15 -13.00 10.97
C GLY A 179 5.81 -14.19 10.08
N SER A 180 6.06 -14.08 8.76
CA SER A 180 5.76 -15.14 7.79
C SER A 180 6.90 -16.16 7.74
N TYR A 181 7.18 -16.84 8.85
CA TYR A 181 8.36 -17.72 8.98
C TYR A 181 8.42 -18.84 7.94
N GLN A 182 7.29 -19.45 7.59
CA GLN A 182 7.22 -20.47 6.52
C GLN A 182 7.57 -19.92 5.13
N LYS A 183 7.14 -18.68 4.83
CA LYS A 183 7.52 -18.01 3.58
C LYS A 183 9.00 -17.65 3.59
N THR A 184 9.51 -17.22 4.74
CA THR A 184 10.92 -16.87 4.94
C THR A 184 11.82 -18.09 4.73
N GLU A 185 11.47 -19.24 5.30
CA GLU A 185 12.15 -20.52 5.10
C GLU A 185 12.18 -20.92 3.62
N LYS A 186 11.04 -20.83 2.91
CA LYS A 186 10.98 -21.11 1.47
C LYS A 186 11.91 -20.20 0.66
N LEU A 187 11.97 -18.91 0.99
CA LEU A 187 12.86 -17.97 0.31
C LEU A 187 14.34 -18.29 0.58
N LEU A 188 14.68 -18.66 1.81
CA LEU A 188 16.04 -19.08 2.19
C LEU A 188 16.46 -20.37 1.46
N ASN A 189 15.57 -21.35 1.35
CA ASN A 189 15.85 -22.63 0.67
C ASN A 189 16.01 -22.52 -0.85
N ASN A 190 15.57 -21.40 -1.44
CA ASN A 190 15.72 -21.14 -2.88
C ASN A 190 17.05 -20.43 -3.21
N LEU A 191 17.85 -20.06 -2.21
CA LEU A 191 19.15 -19.43 -2.43
C LEU A 191 20.21 -20.47 -2.82
N PRO A 192 21.22 -20.09 -3.62
CA PRO A 192 22.41 -20.92 -3.82
C PRO A 192 23.09 -21.22 -2.49
N GLU A 193 23.62 -22.44 -2.33
CA GLU A 193 24.29 -22.87 -1.10
C GLU A 193 25.43 -21.93 -0.70
N THR A 194 26.18 -21.41 -1.68
CA THR A 194 27.25 -20.42 -1.46
C THR A 194 26.75 -19.11 -0.84
N THR A 195 25.51 -18.70 -1.13
CA THR A 195 24.88 -17.52 -0.54
C THR A 195 24.36 -17.82 0.86
N LEU A 196 23.75 -18.99 1.06
CA LEU A 196 23.23 -19.41 2.36
C LEU A 196 24.33 -19.54 3.43
N MET A 197 25.57 -19.86 3.01
CA MET A 197 26.73 -19.95 3.91
C MET A 197 27.24 -18.59 4.41
N GLN A 198 26.74 -17.47 3.86
CA GLN A 198 27.07 -16.15 4.38
C GLN A 198 26.47 -15.98 5.80
N PRO A 199 27.21 -15.38 6.75
CA PRO A 199 26.84 -15.36 8.18
C PRO A 199 25.41 -14.86 8.46
N GLU A 200 24.98 -13.82 7.76
CA GLU A 200 23.69 -13.16 7.93
C GLU A 200 22.51 -14.02 7.47
N TYR A 201 22.69 -14.82 6.40
CA TYR A 201 21.66 -15.74 5.92
C TYR A 201 21.56 -16.97 6.81
N ARG A 202 22.71 -17.50 7.24
CA ARG A 202 22.76 -18.63 8.16
C ARG A 202 22.12 -18.32 9.50
N LEU A 203 22.44 -17.16 10.08
CA LEU A 203 21.82 -16.71 11.33
C LEU A 203 20.29 -16.58 11.18
N LEU A 204 19.84 -16.02 10.06
CA LEU A 204 18.41 -15.86 9.79
C LEU A 204 17.73 -17.23 9.63
N ALA A 205 18.35 -18.17 8.93
CA ALA A 205 17.86 -19.54 8.80
C ALA A 205 17.76 -20.25 10.16
N ASP A 206 18.76 -20.12 11.02
CA ASP A 206 18.77 -20.70 12.36
C ASP A 206 17.66 -20.13 13.26
N ILE A 207 17.41 -18.81 13.18
CA ILE A 207 16.30 -18.18 13.90
C ILE A 207 14.95 -18.68 13.36
N VAL A 208 14.75 -18.65 12.05
CA VAL A 208 13.50 -19.09 11.40
C VAL A 208 13.21 -20.56 11.72
N GLY A 209 14.23 -21.43 11.66
CA GLY A 209 14.09 -22.85 11.99
C GLY A 209 13.63 -23.07 13.44
N ARG A 210 14.19 -22.32 14.39
CA ARG A 210 13.76 -22.38 15.81
C ARG A 210 12.32 -21.93 16.01
N GLU A 211 11.91 -20.83 15.37
CA GLU A 211 10.53 -20.32 15.46
C GLU A 211 9.52 -21.31 14.87
N ILE A 212 9.82 -21.92 13.72
CA ILE A 212 8.96 -22.93 13.10
C ILE A 212 8.86 -24.18 13.98
N ALA A 213 9.97 -24.64 14.57
CA ALA A 213 9.98 -25.78 15.49
C ALA A 213 9.14 -25.50 16.76
N SER A 214 9.32 -24.33 17.37
CA SER A 214 8.56 -23.88 18.53
C SER A 214 7.05 -23.88 18.26
N ALA A 215 6.64 -23.32 17.12
CA ALA A 215 5.23 -23.28 16.70
C ALA A 215 4.64 -24.69 16.47
N LYS A 216 5.41 -25.61 15.87
CA LYS A 216 4.98 -27.01 15.68
C LYS A 216 4.81 -27.72 17.02
N SER A 217 5.75 -27.57 17.95
CA SER A 217 5.66 -28.16 19.29
C SER A 217 4.45 -27.65 20.07
N TYR A 218 4.17 -26.35 20.00
CA TYR A 218 2.96 -25.76 20.61
C TYR A 218 1.67 -26.29 20.00
N HIS A 219 1.61 -26.42 18.66
CA HIS A 219 0.44 -26.97 17.99
C HIS A 219 0.19 -28.44 18.36
N SER A 220 1.25 -29.25 18.49
CA SER A 220 1.14 -30.64 18.97
C SER A 220 0.65 -30.73 20.42
N PHE A 221 1.10 -29.82 21.29
CA PHE A 221 0.61 -29.73 22.67
C PHE A 221 -0.90 -29.44 22.72
N LEU A 222 -1.38 -28.46 21.95
CA LEU A 222 -2.80 -28.11 21.89
C LEU A 222 -3.70 -29.25 21.35
N LYS A 223 -3.18 -30.14 20.51
CA LYS A 223 -3.93 -31.30 19.98
C LYS A 223 -4.08 -32.45 20.97
N ASN A 224 -3.26 -32.46 22.03
CA ASN A 224 -3.24 -33.50 23.05
C ASN A 224 -3.95 -33.08 24.35
N LEU A 225 -4.62 -31.92 24.34
CA LEU A 225 -5.56 -31.44 25.35
C LEU A 225 -6.99 -31.78 24.92
#